data_AF-A0A916W3X6-F1
#
_entry.id   AF-A0A916W3X6-F1
#
_cell.length_a   1.000
_cell.length_b   1.000
_cell.length_c   1.000
_cell.angle_alpha   90.00
_cell.angle_beta   90.00
_cell.angle_gamma   90.00
#
_symmetry.space_group_name_H-M   'P 1'
#
loop_
_entity.id
_entity.type
_entity.pdbx_description
1 polymer ?
#
loop_
_entity_poly.entity_id
_entity_poly.type
_entity_poly.pdbx_seq_one_letter_code
_entity_poly.pdbx_strand_id
1 'polypeptide(L)'
;MAQDFDLLGDPIPEGFGKRGRPPHVPTEEKRKIVMMLLAFDWSLERIAAALSITPPTLRKNYFRELKVREEARARVEALAMGSLLDQVEDGNVSAIKELSRRFDQHDLRQLADHIKSRGRNEAKNDPQPKMGKKEQQKQAAGQVAGKFAPPPPPDMLN
;
A
#
# COMPACT_ATOMS: atom_id res chain seq x y z
N MET A 1 -25.61 20.06 -30.26
CA MET A 1 -24.44 20.95 -30.42
C MET A 1 -23.80 20.54 -31.73
N ALA A 2 -23.81 21.39 -32.76
CA ALA A 2 -23.14 21.08 -34.02
C ALA A 2 -21.63 21.17 -33.79
N GLN A 3 -20.89 20.09 -34.05
CA GLN A 3 -19.43 20.08 -34.02
C GLN A 3 -18.95 20.47 -35.41
N ASP A 4 -18.24 21.59 -35.52
CA ASP A 4 -17.61 22.01 -36.76
C ASP A 4 -16.38 21.13 -37.01
N PHE A 5 -16.27 20.57 -38.21
CA PHE A 5 -15.15 19.72 -38.62
C PHE A 5 -14.28 20.48 -39.62
N ASP A 6 -12.96 20.30 -39.52
CA ASP A 6 -11.98 20.83 -40.48
C ASP A 6 -12.08 20.07 -41.83
N LEU A 7 -11.38 20.55 -42.86
CA LEU A 7 -11.32 19.97 -44.20
C LEU A 7 -10.89 18.50 -44.22
N LEU A 8 -10.24 18.02 -43.16
CA LEU A 8 -9.79 16.64 -43.00
C LEU A 8 -10.72 15.78 -42.11
N GLY A 9 -11.84 16.34 -41.65
CA GLY A 9 -12.80 15.65 -40.79
C GLY A 9 -12.44 15.65 -39.30
N ASP A 10 -11.41 16.40 -38.90
CA ASP A 10 -11.05 16.56 -37.49
C ASP A 10 -11.97 17.59 -36.80
N PRO A 11 -12.45 17.34 -35.57
CA PRO A 11 -13.30 18.28 -34.86
C PRO A 11 -12.51 19.55 -34.48
N ILE A 12 -13.01 20.72 -34.88
CA ILE A 12 -12.39 22.01 -34.57
C ILE A 12 -12.59 22.31 -33.07
N PRO A 13 -11.51 22.55 -32.30
CA PRO A 13 -11.64 22.83 -30.88
C PRO A 13 -12.33 24.18 -30.64
N GLU A 14 -13.13 24.27 -29.58
CA GLU A 14 -13.83 25.50 -29.21
C GLU A 14 -12.83 26.67 -29.02
N GLY A 15 -12.95 27.70 -29.87
CA GLY A 15 -12.08 28.88 -29.84
C GLY A 15 -10.87 28.83 -30.76
N PHE A 16 -10.80 27.87 -31.69
CA PHE A 16 -9.85 27.90 -32.81
C PHE A 16 -9.97 29.22 -33.58
N GLY A 17 -8.85 29.91 -33.82
CA GLY A 17 -8.80 31.22 -34.46
C GLY A 17 -9.10 32.44 -33.57
N LYS A 18 -9.44 32.26 -32.28
CA LYS A 18 -9.58 33.39 -31.34
C LYS A 18 -8.22 33.89 -30.85
N ARG A 19 -8.15 35.17 -30.45
CA ARG A 19 -6.92 35.79 -29.92
C ARG A 19 -6.43 35.09 -28.65
N GLY A 20 -5.16 34.68 -28.61
CA GLY A 20 -4.50 34.09 -27.44
C GLY A 20 -4.22 32.58 -27.57
N ARG A 21 -3.51 32.01 -26.58
CA ARG A 21 -3.24 30.56 -26.51
C ARG A 21 -4.54 29.82 -26.19
N PRO A 22 -4.90 28.75 -26.91
CA PRO A 22 -6.08 27.96 -26.60
C PRO A 22 -6.09 27.46 -25.15
N PRO A 23 -7.27 27.41 -24.49
CA PRO A 23 -7.38 26.91 -23.13
C PRO A 23 -7.05 25.41 -23.07
N HIS A 24 -6.52 24.97 -21.93
CA HIS A 24 -6.23 23.55 -21.71
C HIS A 24 -7.51 22.73 -21.61
N VAL A 25 -7.65 21.72 -22.46
CA VAL A 25 -8.78 20.77 -22.44
C VAL A 25 -8.38 19.49 -21.69
N PRO A 26 -9.06 19.15 -20.58
CA PRO A 26 -8.84 17.90 -19.86
C PRO A 26 -9.55 16.73 -20.55
N THR A 27 -8.79 15.93 -21.30
CA THR A 27 -9.27 14.68 -21.92
C THR A 27 -9.16 13.52 -20.94
N GLU A 28 -9.90 12.42 -21.18
CA GLU A 28 -9.82 11.22 -20.35
C GLU A 28 -8.41 10.63 -20.28
N GLU A 29 -7.70 10.61 -21.41
CA GLU A 29 -6.30 10.18 -21.47
C GLU A 29 -5.40 11.01 -20.56
N LYS A 30 -5.54 12.35 -20.60
CA LYS A 30 -4.78 13.23 -19.71
C LYS A 30 -5.16 13.04 -18.24
N ARG A 31 -6.42 12.75 -17.94
CA ARG A 31 -6.87 12.40 -16.57
C ARG A 31 -6.23 11.10 -16.10
N LYS A 32 -6.16 10.08 -16.96
CA LYS A 32 -5.44 8.82 -16.69
C LYS A 32 -3.96 9.09 -16.41
N ILE A 33 -3.30 9.94 -17.22
CA ILE A 33 -1.91 10.34 -16.98
C ILE A 33 -1.76 11.02 -15.62
N VAL A 34 -2.62 11.98 -15.28
CA VAL A 34 -2.56 12.65 -13.96
C VAL A 34 -2.72 11.64 -12.82
N MET A 35 -3.66 10.69 -12.91
CA MET A 35 -3.81 9.63 -11.91
C MET A 35 -2.57 8.73 -11.79
N MET A 36 -1.96 8.35 -12.92
CA MET A 36 -0.71 7.58 -12.93
C MET A 36 0.42 8.34 -12.23
N LEU A 37 0.60 9.63 -12.54
CA LEU A 37 1.65 10.43 -11.91
C LEU A 37 1.41 10.66 -10.42
N LEU A 38 0.15 10.75 -9.99
CA LEU A 38 -0.22 10.79 -8.56
C LEU A 38 0.11 9.48 -7.84
N ALA A 39 -0.09 8.33 -8.49
CA ALA A 39 0.27 7.02 -7.95
C ALA A 39 1.78 6.79 -7.74
N PHE A 40 2.62 7.66 -8.33
CA PHE A 40 4.07 7.71 -8.09
C PHE A 40 4.47 8.84 -7.13
N ASP A 41 3.51 9.46 -6.44
CA ASP A 41 3.72 10.57 -5.50
C ASP A 41 4.40 11.81 -6.09
N TRP A 42 4.25 12.06 -7.39
CA TRP A 42 4.85 13.24 -8.00
C TRP A 42 4.27 14.55 -7.43
N SER A 43 5.11 15.59 -7.39
CA SER A 43 4.70 16.94 -7.00
C SER A 43 3.79 17.56 -8.05
N LEU A 44 2.91 18.48 -7.63
CA LEU A 44 1.97 19.16 -8.55
C LEU A 44 2.71 19.93 -9.65
N GLU A 45 3.87 20.50 -9.34
CA GLU A 45 4.72 21.20 -10.30
C GLU A 45 5.26 20.27 -11.38
N ARG A 46 5.72 19.08 -10.98
CA ARG A 46 6.24 18.07 -11.90
C ARG A 46 5.13 17.50 -12.78
N ILE A 47 3.94 17.28 -12.21
CA ILE A 47 2.76 16.84 -12.97
C ILE A 47 2.34 17.91 -13.98
N ALA A 48 2.28 19.17 -13.56
CA ALA A 48 1.93 20.29 -14.43
C ALA A 48 2.96 20.43 -15.59
N ALA A 49 4.25 20.30 -15.29
CA ALA A 49 5.32 20.30 -16.29
C ALA A 49 5.16 19.13 -17.29
N ALA A 50 4.82 17.93 -16.82
CA ALA A 50 4.59 16.77 -17.69
C ALA A 50 3.45 17.00 -18.69
N LEU A 51 2.43 17.77 -18.31
CA LEU A 51 1.31 18.14 -19.19
C LEU A 51 1.53 19.47 -19.94
N SER A 52 2.70 20.11 -19.80
CA SER A 52 2.98 21.44 -20.36
C SER A 52 1.97 22.52 -19.95
N ILE A 53 1.49 22.45 -18.71
CA ILE A 53 0.55 23.40 -18.11
C ILE A 53 1.13 24.01 -16.83
N THR A 54 0.46 25.04 -16.32
CA THR A 54 0.81 25.68 -15.04
C THR A 54 0.12 24.96 -13.87
N PRO A 55 0.67 24.99 -12.64
CA PRO A 55 0.03 24.39 -11.47
C PRO A 55 -1.39 24.91 -11.16
N PRO A 56 -1.71 26.21 -11.35
CA PRO A 56 -3.09 26.68 -11.26
C PRO A 56 -4.03 26.02 -12.28
N THR A 57 -3.56 25.79 -13.50
CA THR A 57 -4.34 25.11 -14.56
C THR A 57 -4.58 23.64 -14.21
N LEU A 58 -3.61 22.98 -13.59
CA LEU A 58 -3.76 21.61 -13.08
C LEU A 58 -4.83 21.55 -12.00
N ARG A 59 -4.75 22.42 -10.98
CA ARG A 59 -5.74 22.48 -9.88
C ARG A 59 -7.15 22.77 -10.37
N LYS A 60 -7.31 23.65 -11.35
CA LYS A 60 -8.61 24.00 -11.94
C LYS A 60 -9.27 22.81 -12.65
N ASN A 61 -8.53 22.08 -13.48
CA ASN A 61 -9.09 21.08 -14.39
C ASN A 61 -9.14 19.65 -13.82
N TYR A 62 -8.27 19.34 -12.85
CA TYR A 62 -8.08 17.99 -12.31
C TYR A 62 -8.35 17.91 -10.80
N PHE A 63 -9.18 18.80 -10.26
CA PHE A 63 -9.47 18.85 -8.82
C PHE A 63 -10.01 17.52 -8.26
N ARG A 64 -10.77 16.77 -9.07
CA ARG A 64 -11.37 15.48 -8.67
C ARG A 64 -10.29 14.41 -8.49
N GLU A 65 -9.34 14.36 -9.41
CA GLU A 65 -8.20 13.46 -9.39
C GLU A 65 -7.27 13.80 -8.22
N LEU A 66 -7.00 15.09 -8.02
CA LEU A 66 -6.16 15.58 -6.92
C LEU A 66 -6.73 15.28 -5.54
N LYS A 67 -8.07 15.21 -5.39
CA LYS A 67 -8.73 14.90 -4.12
C LYS A 67 -8.50 13.45 -3.66
N VAL A 68 -8.35 12.51 -4.60
CA VAL A 68 -8.16 11.09 -4.31
C VAL A 68 -6.69 10.66 -4.37
N ARG A 69 -5.78 11.59 -4.05
CA ARG A 69 -4.32 11.35 -4.12
C ARG A 69 -3.89 10.13 -3.31
N GLU A 70 -4.42 9.95 -2.10
CA GLU A 70 -4.07 8.82 -1.22
C GLU A 70 -4.49 7.47 -1.83
N GLU A 71 -5.60 7.45 -2.55
CA GLU A 71 -6.12 6.26 -3.23
C GLU A 71 -5.50 6.04 -4.63
N ALA A 72 -4.77 7.02 -5.17
CA ALA A 72 -4.30 6.99 -6.55
C ALA A 72 -3.43 5.76 -6.82
N ARG A 73 -2.57 5.39 -5.86
CA ARG A 73 -1.72 4.21 -5.94
C ARG A 73 -2.54 2.94 -6.11
N ALA A 74 -3.50 2.72 -5.22
CA ALA A 74 -4.36 1.53 -5.24
C ALA A 74 -5.19 1.45 -6.54
N ARG A 75 -5.73 2.58 -7.01
CA ARG A 75 -6.50 2.64 -8.26
C ARG A 75 -5.67 2.26 -9.48
N VAL A 76 -4.45 2.78 -9.59
CA VAL A 76 -3.55 2.49 -10.72
C VAL A 76 -3.05 1.06 -10.66
N GLU A 77 -2.76 0.55 -9.47
CA GLU A 77 -2.37 -0.84 -9.27
C GLU A 77 -3.49 -1.81 -9.63
N ALA A 78 -4.73 -1.52 -9.21
CA ALA A 78 -5.90 -2.31 -9.59
C ALA A 78 -6.13 -2.33 -11.11
N LEU A 79 -5.98 -1.19 -11.79
CA LEU A 79 -6.11 -1.11 -13.25
C LEU A 79 -5.02 -1.95 -13.95
N ALA A 80 -3.77 -1.85 -13.49
CA ALA A 80 -2.67 -2.65 -14.02
C ALA A 80 -2.87 -4.15 -13.79
N MET A 81 -3.41 -4.53 -12.62
CA MET A 81 -3.76 -5.92 -12.32
C MET A 81 -4.90 -6.42 -13.19
N GLY A 82 -5.92 -5.60 -13.46
CA GLY A 82 -7.00 -5.92 -14.40
C GLY A 82 -6.47 -6.25 -15.79
N SER A 83 -5.65 -5.36 -16.37
CA SER A 83 -5.04 -5.62 -17.68
C SER A 83 -4.11 -6.83 -17.69
N LEU A 84 -3.46 -7.14 -16.56
CA LEU A 84 -2.66 -8.37 -16.43
C LEU A 84 -3.55 -9.61 -16.42
N LEU A 85 -4.69 -9.56 -15.75
CA LEU A 85 -5.67 -10.65 -15.72
C LEU A 85 -6.26 -10.90 -17.11
N ASP A 86 -6.60 -9.84 -17.86
CA ASP A 86 -7.07 -9.96 -19.25
C ASP A 86 -6.04 -10.75 -20.10
N GLN A 87 -4.74 -10.43 -19.96
CA GLN A 87 -3.68 -11.15 -20.67
C GLN A 87 -3.49 -12.60 -20.20
N VAL A 88 -3.80 -12.88 -18.93
CA VAL A 88 -3.79 -14.25 -18.38
C VAL A 88 -4.93 -15.07 -18.98
N GLU A 89 -6.12 -14.47 -19.09
CA GLU A 89 -7.28 -15.09 -19.75
C GLU A 89 -7.02 -15.38 -21.23
N ASP A 90 -6.28 -14.49 -21.91
CA ASP A 90 -5.79 -14.69 -23.28
C ASP A 90 -4.72 -15.80 -23.40
N GLY A 91 -4.27 -16.38 -22.29
CA GLY A 91 -3.30 -17.47 -22.26
C GLY A 91 -1.83 -17.02 -22.41
N ASN A 92 -1.52 -15.75 -22.16
CA ASN A 92 -0.15 -15.25 -22.22
C ASN A 92 0.67 -15.81 -21.04
N VAL A 93 1.58 -16.76 -21.34
CA VAL A 93 2.44 -17.41 -20.35
C VAL A 93 3.30 -16.41 -19.57
N SER A 94 3.71 -15.30 -20.19
CA SER A 94 4.49 -14.25 -19.51
C SER A 94 3.64 -13.54 -18.45
N ALA A 95 2.38 -13.25 -18.77
CA ALA A 95 1.44 -12.63 -17.83
C ALA A 95 1.12 -13.57 -16.66
N ILE A 96 0.91 -14.86 -16.94
CA ILE A 96 0.70 -15.90 -15.92
C ILE A 96 1.88 -15.95 -14.96
N LYS A 97 3.11 -15.98 -15.49
CA LYS A 97 4.33 -16.01 -14.67
C LYS A 97 4.48 -14.76 -13.81
N GLU A 98 4.18 -13.58 -14.35
CA GLU A 98 4.24 -12.33 -13.59
C GLU A 98 3.16 -12.26 -12.50
N LEU A 99 1.96 -12.76 -12.76
CA LEU A 99 0.91 -12.87 -11.75
C LEU A 99 1.31 -13.81 -10.62
N SER A 100 1.82 -15.02 -10.93
CA SER A 100 2.34 -15.94 -9.92
C SER A 100 3.45 -15.31 -9.08
N ARG A 101 4.41 -14.63 -9.72
CA ARG A 101 5.50 -13.93 -9.04
C ARG A 101 4.99 -12.89 -8.04
N ARG A 102 3.92 -12.18 -8.38
CA ARG A 102 3.32 -11.16 -7.50
C ARG A 102 2.63 -11.79 -6.28
N PHE A 103 1.93 -12.91 -6.47
CA PHE A 103 1.39 -13.68 -5.35
C PHE A 103 2.50 -14.19 -4.43
N ASP A 104 3.56 -14.77 -4.99
CA ASP A 104 4.72 -15.22 -4.19
C ASP A 104 5.32 -14.06 -3.37
N GLN A 105 5.49 -12.88 -3.97
CA GLN A 105 5.97 -11.69 -3.26
C GLN A 105 5.03 -11.22 -2.16
N HIS A 106 3.72 -11.29 -2.38
CA HIS A 106 2.73 -10.95 -1.38
C HIS A 106 2.81 -11.92 -0.19
N ASP A 107 2.87 -13.22 -0.45
CA ASP A 107 2.93 -14.26 0.59
C ASP A 107 4.23 -14.15 1.40
N LEU A 108 5.36 -13.86 0.74
CA LEU A 108 6.63 -13.57 1.42
C LEU A 108 6.55 -12.34 2.33
N ARG A 109 5.87 -11.27 1.89
CA ARG A 109 5.66 -10.08 2.73
C ARG A 109 4.78 -10.39 3.95
N GLN A 110 3.69 -11.11 3.75
CA GLN A 110 2.80 -11.54 4.84
C GLN A 110 3.56 -12.39 5.87
N LEU A 111 4.35 -13.36 5.40
CA LEU A 111 5.18 -14.18 6.29
C LEU A 111 6.21 -13.33 7.06
N ALA A 112 6.87 -12.38 6.39
CA ALA A 112 7.83 -11.49 7.04
C ALA A 112 7.17 -10.63 8.12
N ASP A 113 5.96 -10.12 7.88
CA ASP A 113 5.21 -9.31 8.84
C ASP A 113 4.68 -10.16 10.02
N HIS A 114 4.29 -11.42 9.77
CA HIS A 114 4.00 -12.39 10.82
C HIS A 114 5.22 -12.68 11.71
N ILE A 115 6.40 -12.86 11.14
CA ILE A 115 7.64 -13.07 11.92
C ILE A 115 7.98 -11.82 12.75
N LYS A 116 7.89 -10.61 12.16
CA LYS A 116 8.11 -9.35 12.88
C LYS A 116 7.11 -9.12 14.01
N SER A 117 5.88 -9.60 13.87
CA SER A 117 4.84 -9.46 14.89
C SER A 117 4.93 -10.51 15.99
N ARG A 118 5.48 -11.72 15.72
CA ARG A 118 5.77 -12.72 16.76
C ARG A 118 6.65 -12.17 17.87
N GLY A 119 7.76 -11.49 17.55
CA GLY A 119 8.63 -10.89 18.56
C GLY A 119 7.98 -9.76 19.38
N ARG A 120 6.92 -9.11 18.86
CA ARG A 120 6.13 -8.11 19.59
C ARG A 120 5.03 -8.72 20.45
N ASN A 121 4.43 -9.84 20.04
CA ASN A 121 3.41 -10.54 20.81
C ASN A 121 4.03 -11.41 21.91
N GLU A 122 5.21 -12.00 21.70
CA GLU A 122 5.98 -12.68 22.76
C GLU A 122 6.39 -11.71 23.88
N ALA A 123 6.67 -10.45 23.56
CA ALA A 123 6.95 -9.41 24.56
C ALA A 123 5.70 -8.94 25.34
N LYS A 124 4.48 -9.26 24.88
CA LYS A 124 3.22 -8.91 25.56
C LYS A 124 2.59 -10.07 26.34
N ASN A 125 3.00 -11.32 26.07
CA ASN A 125 2.42 -12.52 26.68
C ASN A 125 3.27 -13.15 27.79
N ASP A 126 4.23 -12.44 28.39
CA ASP A 126 5.00 -12.96 29.51
C ASP A 126 5.10 -11.93 30.66
N PRO A 127 4.10 -11.81 31.55
CA PRO A 127 4.24 -11.09 32.80
C PRO A 127 4.87 -11.95 33.90
N GLN A 128 5.66 -12.98 33.58
CA GLN A 128 6.58 -13.55 34.56
C GLN A 128 8.04 -13.24 34.17
N PRO A 129 8.76 -12.47 35.00
CA PRO A 129 10.19 -12.26 34.78
C PRO A 129 10.84 -13.65 34.76
N LYS A 130 11.61 -13.95 33.72
CA LYS A 130 12.37 -15.20 33.60
C LYS A 130 13.34 -15.28 34.78
N MET A 131 12.86 -15.89 35.86
CA MET A 131 13.56 -15.96 37.12
C MET A 131 14.85 -16.75 36.92
N GLY A 132 15.95 -16.35 37.56
CA GLY A 132 17.25 -16.94 37.27
C GLY A 132 17.23 -18.46 37.49
N LYS A 133 18.00 -19.25 36.72
CA LYS A 133 18.03 -20.72 36.84
C LYS A 133 18.18 -21.20 38.29
N LYS A 134 18.90 -20.44 39.12
CA LYS A 134 19.09 -20.71 40.56
C LYS A 134 17.83 -20.49 41.41
N GLU A 135 17.06 -19.46 41.11
CA GLU A 135 15.80 -19.16 41.81
C GLU A 135 14.70 -20.11 41.38
N GLN A 136 14.65 -20.49 40.10
CA GLN A 136 13.72 -21.53 39.60
C GLN A 136 13.98 -22.87 40.28
N GLN A 137 15.25 -23.25 40.44
CA GLN A 137 15.63 -24.44 41.18
C GLN A 137 15.22 -24.39 42.65
N LYS A 138 15.36 -23.23 43.33
CA LYS A 138 14.90 -23.07 44.72
C LYS A 138 13.37 -23.19 44.85
N GLN A 139 12.62 -22.58 43.95
CA GLN A 139 11.15 -22.70 43.97
C GLN A 139 10.68 -24.11 43.62
N ALA A 140 11.31 -24.77 42.64
CA ALA A 140 11.04 -26.16 42.31
C ALA A 140 11.34 -27.10 43.49
N ALA A 141 12.44 -26.85 44.21
CA ALA A 141 12.79 -27.59 45.42
C ALA A 141 11.77 -27.38 46.56
N GLY A 142 11.23 -26.16 46.70
CA GLY A 142 10.17 -25.85 47.66
C GLY A 142 8.80 -26.45 47.32
N GLN A 143 8.58 -26.87 46.08
CA GLN A 143 7.34 -27.49 45.60
C GLN A 143 7.38 -29.03 45.62
N VAL A 144 8.47 -29.64 46.07
CA VAL A 144 8.59 -31.10 46.17
C VAL A 144 7.75 -31.61 47.35
N ALA A 145 6.75 -32.44 47.06
CA ALA A 145 5.86 -33.07 48.04
C ALA A 145 6.14 -34.59 48.18
N GLY A 146 5.70 -35.19 49.29
CA GLY A 146 5.84 -36.63 49.55
C GLY A 146 7.18 -36.99 50.20
N LYS A 147 7.81 -38.09 49.76
CA LYS A 147 9.01 -38.68 50.41
C LYS A 147 10.24 -37.76 50.44
N PHE A 148 10.26 -36.72 49.61
CA PHE A 148 11.34 -35.75 49.48
C PHE A 148 10.96 -34.34 49.96
N ALA A 149 9.84 -34.21 50.69
CA ALA A 149 9.42 -32.92 51.26
C ALA A 149 10.41 -32.44 52.34
N PRO A 150 10.69 -31.12 52.43
CA PRO A 150 11.53 -30.59 53.49
C PRO A 150 10.86 -30.79 54.86
N PRO A 151 11.66 -31.01 55.94
CA PRO A 151 11.12 -31.19 57.27
C PRO A 151 10.38 -29.94 57.76
N PRO A 152 9.33 -30.09 58.58
CA PRO A 152 8.61 -28.95 59.14
C PRO A 152 9.54 -28.09 59.99
N PRO A 153 9.34 -26.76 60.02
CA PRO A 153 10.12 -25.88 60.88
C PRO A 153 9.90 -26.25 62.36
N PRO A 154 10.92 -26.07 63.22
CA PRO A 154 10.77 -26.31 64.65
C PRO A 154 9.73 -25.37 65.27
N ASP A 155 8.88 -25.91 66.14
CA ASP A 155 7.96 -25.08 66.92
C ASP A 155 8.76 -24.14 67.84
N MET A 156 8.50 -22.84 67.71
CA MET A 156 9.05 -21.87 68.65
C MET A 156 8.30 -22.02 69.97
N LEU A 157 9.00 -22.50 71.01
CA LEU A 157 8.53 -22.41 72.39
C LEU A 157 8.38 -20.92 72.75
N ASN A 158 7.17 -20.51 73.15
CA ASN A 158 6.89 -19.18 73.69
C ASN A 158 7.69 -18.93 74.99
#